data_AF-A0A7W8TWQ3-F1
#
_entry.id   AF-A0A7W8TWQ3-F1
#
_cell.length_a   1.000
_cell.length_b   1.000
_cell.length_c   1.000
_cell.angle_alpha   90.00
_cell.angle_beta   90.00
_cell.angle_gamma   90.00
#
_symmetry.space_group_name_H-M   'P 1'
#
loop_
_entity.id
_entity.type
_entity.pdbx_description
1 polymer ?
#
loop_
_entity_poly.entity_id
_entity_poly.type
_entity_poly.pdbx_seq_one_letter_code
_entity_poly.pdbx_strand_id
1 'polypeptide(L)'
;MADKRAFAKFDIGYLDNPKMSPVLDVSVSAVLMHAASILYCAQHLTNGLAVSRAMERKIGGTSADTRLLLDAGLWHVAGHDCIACPEVPEGKIYVHDFLEHNRSSEEAKRASEAGRAGALALHSKRQAKGNASAMQDASGSHADRTADRMPRERERKRDINTSSSPATPSMEFTEFWAAYPRKVGKQAAIKAYSKAMKLADPQKILEGIQKIDVTDSQYIPHPATWLNAGRWDDEVIKPKETYSPWDQIGGNS
;
A
#
# COMPACT_ATOMS: atom_id res chain seq x y z
N MET A 1 -2.01 1.27 -5.60
CA MET A 1 -3.24 2.03 -5.28
C MET A 1 -3.27 2.15 -3.76
N ALA A 2 -3.47 3.34 -3.19
CA ALA A 2 -3.52 3.46 -1.73
C ALA A 2 -4.75 2.69 -1.21
N ASP A 3 -4.57 1.83 -0.21
CA ASP A 3 -5.69 1.14 0.42
C ASP A 3 -6.57 2.18 1.12
N LYS A 4 -7.86 2.20 0.77
CA LYS A 4 -8.84 3.16 1.30
C LYS A 4 -9.56 2.64 2.55
N ARG A 5 -9.27 1.41 2.98
CA ARG A 5 -9.90 0.80 4.16
C ARG A 5 -9.40 1.45 5.45
N ALA A 6 -10.27 1.46 6.46
CA ALA A 6 -9.91 1.84 7.82
C ALA A 6 -9.28 0.65 8.54
N PHE A 7 -8.30 0.93 9.40
CA PHE A 7 -7.63 -0.07 10.23
C PHE A 7 -7.61 0.41 11.68
N ALA A 8 -7.68 -0.53 12.61
CA ALA A 8 -7.45 -0.29 14.03
C ALA A 8 -6.14 -0.97 14.45
N LYS A 9 -5.50 -0.44 15.49
CA LYS A 9 -4.30 -1.06 16.06
C LYS A 9 -4.72 -2.04 17.16
N PHE A 10 -4.08 -3.21 17.15
CA PHE A 10 -4.14 -4.20 18.20
C PHE A 10 -2.73 -4.44 18.71
N ASP A 11 -2.62 -4.69 20.01
CA ASP A 11 -1.39 -5.22 20.59
C ASP A 11 -1.12 -6.64 20.07
N ILE A 12 0.15 -7.01 19.94
CA ILE A 12 0.54 -8.34 19.44
C ILE A 12 0.13 -9.42 20.45
N GLY A 13 0.25 -9.13 21.75
CA GLY A 13 -0.18 -10.00 22.85
C GLY A 13 -1.64 -9.77 23.25
N TYR A 14 -2.50 -9.29 22.34
CA TYR A 14 -3.90 -8.97 22.66
C TYR A 14 -4.65 -10.11 23.35
N LEU A 15 -4.42 -11.36 22.92
CA LEU A 15 -5.04 -12.55 23.53
C LEU A 15 -4.35 -13.00 24.83
N ASP A 16 -3.09 -12.61 25.03
CA ASP A 16 -2.29 -12.94 26.22
C ASP A 16 -2.38 -11.86 27.32
N ASN A 17 -3.13 -10.78 27.07
CA ASN A 17 -3.29 -9.69 28.02
C ASN A 17 -3.94 -10.19 29.33
N PRO A 18 -3.43 -9.83 30.53
CA PRO A 18 -3.97 -10.31 31.80
C PRO A 18 -5.46 -10.04 32.04
N LYS A 19 -6.03 -8.98 31.44
CA LYS A 19 -7.46 -8.70 31.48
C LYS A 19 -8.26 -9.50 30.45
N MET A 20 -7.64 -9.87 29.33
CA MET A 20 -8.29 -10.58 28.23
C MET A 20 -8.27 -12.11 28.42
N SER A 21 -7.16 -12.67 28.92
CA SER A 21 -6.99 -14.12 29.07
C SER A 21 -8.12 -14.76 29.90
N PRO A 22 -8.54 -14.23 31.07
CA PRO A 22 -9.66 -14.79 31.82
C PRO A 22 -11.01 -14.70 31.07
N VAL A 23 -11.18 -13.69 30.21
CA VAL A 23 -12.38 -13.55 29.37
C VAL A 23 -12.38 -14.62 28.28
N LEU A 24 -11.22 -14.90 27.68
CA LEU A 24 -11.06 -15.92 26.65
C LEU A 24 -11.39 -17.33 27.17
N ASP A 25 -11.01 -17.63 28.41
CA ASP A 25 -11.30 -18.92 29.06
C ASP A 25 -12.80 -19.17 29.24
N VAL A 26 -13.59 -18.10 29.33
CA VAL A 26 -15.04 -18.17 29.58
C VAL A 26 -15.86 -18.01 28.30
N SER A 27 -15.49 -17.05 27.44
CA SER A 27 -16.30 -16.69 26.28
C SER A 27 -15.48 -16.07 25.14
N VAL A 28 -15.37 -16.82 24.04
CA VAL A 28 -14.80 -16.33 22.78
C VAL A 28 -15.68 -15.22 22.18
N SER A 29 -17.00 -15.26 22.35
CA SER A 29 -17.88 -14.19 21.86
C SER A 29 -17.62 -12.87 22.58
N ALA A 30 -17.30 -12.88 23.88
CA ALA A 30 -16.89 -11.69 24.61
C ALA A 30 -15.57 -11.10 24.05
N VAL A 31 -14.56 -11.95 23.78
CA VAL A 31 -13.30 -11.52 23.16
C VAL A 31 -13.54 -10.87 21.79
N LEU A 32 -14.38 -11.49 20.97
CA LEU A 32 -14.77 -10.96 19.66
C LEU A 32 -15.59 -9.68 19.77
N MET A 33 -16.46 -9.54 20.77
CA MET A 33 -17.19 -8.30 21.05
C MET A 33 -16.24 -7.16 21.40
N HIS A 34 -15.23 -7.41 22.23
CA HIS A 34 -14.21 -6.41 22.54
C HIS A 34 -13.43 -6.00 21.29
N ALA A 35 -12.94 -6.96 20.50
CA ALA A 35 -12.24 -6.66 19.25
C ALA A 35 -13.14 -5.89 18.26
N ALA A 36 -14.42 -6.27 18.14
CA ALA A 36 -15.39 -5.58 17.31
C ALA A 36 -15.65 -4.15 17.78
N SER A 37 -15.62 -3.88 19.09
CA SER A 37 -15.77 -2.53 19.62
C SER A 37 -14.60 -1.63 19.26
N ILE A 38 -13.36 -2.14 19.28
CA ILE A 38 -12.17 -1.41 18.81
C ILE A 38 -12.30 -1.07 17.32
N LEU A 39 -12.67 -2.06 16.50
CA LEU A 39 -12.86 -1.88 15.06
C LEU A 39 -13.98 -0.87 14.77
N TYR A 40 -15.10 -0.96 15.48
CA TYR A 40 -16.21 -0.02 15.39
C TYR A 40 -15.74 1.41 15.71
N CYS A 41 -15.04 1.60 16.82
CA CYS A 41 -14.59 2.92 17.23
C CYS A 41 -13.60 3.54 16.25
N ALA A 42 -12.70 2.73 15.69
CA ALA A 42 -11.76 3.18 14.66
C ALA A 42 -12.45 3.51 13.33
N GLN A 43 -13.44 2.71 12.92
CA GLN A 43 -14.18 2.93 11.67
C GLN A 43 -15.08 4.17 11.74
N HIS A 44 -15.75 4.37 12.87
CA HIS A 44 -16.76 5.41 13.04
C HIS A 44 -16.23 6.66 13.74
N LEU A 45 -14.95 6.66 14.14
CA LEU A 45 -14.28 7.78 14.81
C LEU A 45 -15.05 8.25 16.05
N THR A 46 -15.50 7.30 16.87
CA THR A 46 -16.31 7.58 18.08
C THR A 46 -15.49 7.78 19.34
N ASN A 47 -14.16 7.89 19.21
CA ASN A 47 -13.24 8.10 20.33
C ASN A 47 -13.39 7.07 21.46
N GLY A 48 -13.54 5.78 21.12
CA GLY A 48 -13.66 4.70 22.11
C GLY A 48 -15.09 4.43 22.60
N LEU A 49 -16.08 5.23 22.19
CA LEU A 49 -17.48 4.99 22.54
C LEU A 49 -18.16 4.01 21.58
N ALA A 50 -18.82 3.02 22.16
CA ALA A 50 -19.67 2.08 21.43
C ALA A 50 -20.97 1.78 22.20
N VAL A 51 -21.80 0.91 21.63
CA VAL A 51 -23.03 0.42 22.27
C VAL A 51 -22.94 -1.10 22.36
N SER A 52 -23.06 -1.65 23.58
CA SER A 52 -22.96 -3.10 23.82
C SER A 52 -23.92 -3.91 22.95
N ARG A 53 -25.19 -3.49 22.88
CA ARG A 53 -26.23 -4.07 22.01
C ARG A 53 -25.88 -4.11 20.52
N ALA A 54 -25.02 -3.20 20.05
CA ALA A 54 -24.54 -3.24 18.68
C ALA A 54 -23.46 -4.31 18.49
N MET A 55 -22.58 -4.52 19.48
CA MET A 55 -21.55 -5.56 19.45
C MET A 55 -22.15 -6.95 19.63
N GLU A 56 -23.12 -7.10 20.54
CA GLU A 56 -23.91 -8.32 20.70
C GLU A 56 -24.52 -8.76 19.36
N ARG A 57 -25.21 -7.85 18.64
CA ARG A 57 -25.78 -8.16 17.32
C ARG A 57 -24.75 -8.48 16.24
N LYS A 58 -23.59 -7.82 16.26
CA LYS A 58 -22.52 -8.04 15.26
C LYS A 58 -21.87 -9.41 15.41
N ILE A 59 -21.70 -9.87 16.64
CA ILE A 59 -20.92 -11.07 16.97
C ILE A 59 -21.82 -12.27 17.29
N GLY A 60 -23.10 -12.04 17.61
CA GLY A 60 -23.95 -13.05 18.23
C GLY A 60 -23.69 -13.22 19.72
N GLY A 61 -23.21 -12.16 20.38
CA GLY A 61 -22.93 -12.16 21.81
C GLY A 61 -24.15 -11.89 22.69
N THR A 62 -23.99 -12.10 23.99
CA THR A 62 -25.07 -12.07 24.97
C THR A 62 -24.88 -10.98 26.03
N SER A 63 -25.92 -10.71 26.82
CA SER A 63 -25.79 -9.85 28.01
C SER A 63 -24.83 -10.42 29.07
N ALA A 64 -24.52 -11.72 29.03
CA ALA A 64 -23.51 -12.31 29.90
C ALA A 64 -22.10 -11.95 29.42
N ASP A 65 -21.86 -11.95 28.11
CA ASP A 65 -20.60 -11.49 27.51
C ASP A 65 -20.35 -10.01 27.81
N THR A 66 -21.41 -9.18 27.71
CA THR A 66 -21.33 -7.76 28.10
C THR A 66 -20.90 -7.61 29.56
N ARG A 67 -21.50 -8.36 30.49
CA ARG A 67 -21.11 -8.32 31.91
C ARG A 67 -19.66 -8.76 32.12
N LEU A 68 -19.23 -9.83 31.45
CA LEU A 68 -17.86 -10.34 31.53
C LEU A 68 -16.83 -9.27 31.12
N LEU A 69 -17.10 -8.49 30.07
CA LEU A 69 -16.22 -7.41 29.63
C LEU A 69 -16.20 -6.20 30.58
N LEU A 70 -17.34 -5.90 31.22
CA LEU A 70 -17.42 -4.85 32.24
C LEU A 70 -16.68 -5.26 33.51
N ASP A 71 -16.89 -6.48 33.98
CA ASP A 71 -16.26 -7.03 35.20
C ASP A 71 -14.73 -7.15 35.03
N ALA A 72 -14.26 -7.48 33.81
CA ALA A 72 -12.84 -7.49 33.47
C ALA A 72 -12.23 -6.08 33.32
N GLY A 73 -13.03 -5.01 33.37
CA GLY A 73 -12.59 -3.63 33.18
C GLY A 73 -12.07 -3.35 31.77
N LEU A 74 -12.48 -4.15 30.78
CA LEU A 74 -12.19 -3.94 29.36
C LEU A 74 -13.17 -2.95 28.74
N TRP A 75 -14.41 -2.91 29.26
CA TRP A 75 -15.41 -1.90 28.96
C TRP A 75 -15.80 -1.12 30.21
N HIS A 76 -16.14 0.16 30.04
CA HIS A 76 -16.65 1.05 31.07
C HIS A 76 -18.04 1.58 30.73
N VAL A 77 -18.84 1.90 31.74
CA VAL A 77 -20.18 2.49 31.62
C VAL A 77 -20.27 3.80 32.40
N ALA A 78 -21.43 4.45 32.37
CA ALA A 78 -21.69 5.65 33.16
C ALA A 78 -21.42 5.38 34.65
N GLY A 79 -20.71 6.30 35.31
CA GLY A 79 -20.37 6.18 36.74
C GLY A 79 -19.30 5.14 37.09
N HIS A 80 -18.49 4.68 36.13
CA HIS A 80 -17.35 3.80 36.40
C HIS A 80 -16.22 4.54 37.16
N ASP A 81 -15.38 3.79 37.89
CA ASP A 81 -14.34 4.34 38.77
C ASP A 81 -12.95 4.48 38.11
N CYS A 82 -12.83 4.30 36.79
CA CYS A 82 -11.53 4.36 36.11
C CYS A 82 -11.09 5.81 35.86
N ILE A 83 -9.98 6.21 36.48
CA ILE A 83 -9.42 7.56 36.34
C ILE A 83 -8.86 7.88 34.94
N ALA A 84 -8.51 6.85 34.16
CA ALA A 84 -7.89 7.01 32.85
C ALA A 84 -8.94 7.21 31.73
N CYS A 85 -10.17 6.77 31.97
CA CYS A 85 -11.22 6.79 30.97
C CYS A 85 -12.12 8.02 31.14
N PRO A 86 -12.58 8.64 30.02
CA PRO A 86 -13.51 9.75 30.08
C PRO A 86 -14.88 9.28 30.57
N GLU A 87 -15.69 10.24 31.04
CA GLU A 87 -17.07 9.96 31.45
C GLU A 87 -17.87 9.35 30.28
N VAL A 88 -18.58 8.27 30.58
CA VAL A 88 -19.34 7.51 29.59
C VAL A 88 -20.81 7.93 29.67
N PRO A 89 -21.43 8.37 28.55
CA PRO A 89 -22.86 8.67 28.54
C PRO A 89 -23.71 7.44 28.84
N GLU A 90 -24.88 7.64 29.44
CA GLU A 90 -25.84 6.56 29.69
C GLU A 90 -26.18 5.78 28.41
N GLY A 91 -26.31 4.45 28.54
CA GLY A 91 -26.61 3.56 27.42
C GLY A 91 -25.45 3.29 26.46
N LYS A 92 -24.25 3.81 26.73
CA LYS A 92 -23.02 3.51 25.98
C LYS A 92 -22.03 2.71 26.82
N ILE A 93 -21.05 2.15 26.12
CA ILE A 93 -19.82 1.63 26.70
C ILE A 93 -18.63 2.43 26.17
N TYR A 94 -17.57 2.51 26.96
CA TYR A 94 -16.26 2.99 26.54
C TYR A 94 -15.26 1.84 26.53
N VAL A 95 -14.51 1.71 25.45
CA VAL A 95 -13.43 0.73 25.32
C VAL A 95 -12.20 1.25 26.05
N HIS A 96 -11.77 0.54 27.09
CA HIS A 96 -10.66 0.95 27.94
C HIS A 96 -9.38 1.21 27.10
N ASP A 97 -8.68 2.30 27.42
CA ASP A 97 -7.43 2.76 26.79
C ASP A 97 -7.48 2.90 25.26
N PHE A 98 -8.68 3.07 24.68
CA PHE A 98 -8.83 3.16 23.23
C PHE A 98 -7.98 4.28 22.62
N LEU A 99 -8.01 5.48 23.20
CA LEU A 99 -7.28 6.64 22.70
C LEU A 99 -5.77 6.60 22.95
N GLU A 100 -5.29 5.73 23.84
CA GLU A 100 -3.85 5.51 24.01
C GLU A 100 -3.26 4.72 22.84
N HIS A 101 -4.05 3.81 22.27
CA HIS A 101 -3.60 2.89 21.23
C HIS A 101 -4.11 3.25 19.83
N ASN A 102 -5.24 3.94 19.74
CA ASN A 102 -5.93 4.25 18.49
C ASN A 102 -6.11 5.75 18.32
N ARG A 103 -6.17 6.17 17.05
CA ARG A 103 -6.37 7.57 16.68
C ARG A 103 -7.72 8.10 17.18
N SER A 104 -7.70 9.32 17.69
CA SER A 104 -8.90 10.11 17.90
C SER A 104 -9.52 10.55 16.57
N SER A 105 -10.79 10.95 16.62
CA SER A 105 -11.51 11.59 15.52
C SER A 105 -10.85 12.91 15.06
N GLU A 106 -10.25 13.66 15.98
CA GLU A 106 -9.57 14.92 15.67
C GLU A 106 -8.26 14.68 14.91
N GLU A 107 -7.41 13.78 15.40
CA GLU A 107 -6.21 13.35 14.68
C GLU A 107 -6.57 12.79 13.32
N ALA A 108 -7.69 12.07 13.24
CA ALA A 108 -8.15 11.51 11.99
C ALA A 108 -8.49 12.58 10.94
N LYS A 109 -9.16 13.66 11.36
CA LYS A 109 -9.47 14.82 10.53
C LYS A 109 -8.19 15.56 10.13
N ARG A 110 -7.31 15.85 11.08
CA ARG A 110 -6.02 16.55 10.82
C ARG A 110 -5.17 15.79 9.79
N ALA A 111 -5.08 14.46 9.91
CA ALA A 111 -4.36 13.64 8.95
C ALA A 111 -4.98 13.68 7.54
N SER A 112 -6.32 13.70 7.46
CA SER A 112 -7.03 13.84 6.18
C SER A 112 -6.79 15.20 5.53
N GLU A 113 -6.88 16.28 6.32
CA GLU A 113 -6.63 17.65 5.86
C GLU A 113 -5.18 17.84 5.39
N ALA A 114 -4.21 17.33 6.16
CA ALA A 114 -2.80 17.35 5.78
C ALA A 114 -2.56 16.55 4.49
N GLY A 115 -3.20 15.38 4.34
CA GLY A 115 -3.13 14.59 3.11
C GLY A 115 -3.70 15.34 1.90
N ARG A 116 -4.84 16.02 2.07
CA ARG A 116 -5.44 16.86 1.02
C ARG A 116 -4.54 18.04 0.65
N ALA A 117 -4.00 18.74 1.66
CA ALA A 117 -3.09 19.86 1.43
C ALA A 117 -1.81 19.41 0.71
N GLY A 118 -1.23 18.28 1.10
CA GLY A 118 -0.07 17.68 0.43
C GLY A 118 -0.35 17.32 -1.03
N ALA A 119 -1.52 16.73 -1.30
CA ALA A 119 -1.93 16.40 -2.67
C ALA A 119 -2.10 17.67 -3.55
N LEU A 120 -2.73 18.72 -3.01
CA LEU A 120 -2.89 20.00 -3.69
C LEU A 120 -1.53 20.67 -3.97
N ALA A 121 -0.62 20.67 -2.99
CA ALA A 121 0.72 21.20 -3.17
C ALA A 121 1.51 20.44 -4.25
N LEU A 122 1.40 19.11 -4.28
CA LEU A 122 2.04 18.28 -5.31
C LEU A 122 1.45 18.58 -6.71
N HIS A 123 0.14 18.76 -6.80
CA HIS A 123 -0.54 19.11 -8.05
C HIS A 123 -0.11 20.49 -8.57
N SER A 124 -0.07 21.49 -7.69
CA SER A 124 0.38 22.84 -8.02
C SER A 124 1.84 22.84 -8.53
N LYS A 125 2.75 22.13 -7.84
CA LYS A 125 4.14 21.99 -8.30
C LYS A 125 4.26 21.32 -9.67
N ARG A 126 3.44 20.30 -9.94
CA ARG A 126 3.41 19.63 -11.25
C ARG A 126 2.91 20.57 -12.35
N GLN A 127 1.88 21.36 -12.09
CA GLN A 127 1.39 22.36 -13.05
C GLN A 127 2.44 23.45 -13.32
N ALA A 128 3.09 23.98 -12.28
CA ALA A 128 4.15 24.97 -12.45
C ALA A 128 5.31 24.44 -13.31
N LYS A 129 5.72 23.17 -13.10
CA LYS A 129 6.76 22.53 -13.92
C LYS A 129 6.30 22.28 -15.37
N GLY A 130 5.04 21.88 -15.56
CA GLY A 130 4.45 21.73 -16.90
C GLY A 130 4.40 23.05 -17.67
N ASN A 131 3.97 24.13 -17.03
CA ASN A 131 3.93 25.46 -17.62
C ASN A 131 5.33 26.01 -17.92
N ALA A 132 6.32 25.73 -17.05
CA ALA A 132 7.71 26.11 -17.30
C ALA A 132 8.31 25.39 -18.52
N SER A 133 8.03 24.08 -18.69
CA SER A 133 8.41 23.36 -19.92
C SER A 133 7.69 23.92 -21.15
N ALA A 134 6.40 24.22 -21.06
CA ALA A 134 5.64 24.80 -22.19
C ALA A 134 6.15 26.19 -22.61
N MET A 135 6.58 27.04 -21.65
CA MET A 135 7.19 28.33 -21.97
C MET A 135 8.58 28.20 -22.60
N GLN A 136 9.37 27.18 -22.23
CA GLN A 136 10.66 26.90 -22.87
C GLN A 136 10.49 26.45 -24.33
N ASP A 137 9.49 25.60 -24.61
CA ASP A 137 9.19 25.14 -25.97
C ASP A 137 8.64 26.27 -26.86
N ALA A 138 7.84 27.19 -26.30
CA ALA A 138 7.32 28.36 -27.03
C ALA A 138 8.43 29.38 -27.38
N SER A 139 9.44 29.54 -26.52
CA SER A 139 10.59 30.42 -26.79
C SER A 139 11.57 29.84 -27.82
N GLY A 140 11.52 28.53 -28.09
CA GLY A 140 12.32 27.86 -29.12
C GLY A 140 11.72 27.90 -30.54
N SER A 141 10.48 28.40 -30.69
CA SER A 141 9.76 28.40 -31.98
C SER A 141 9.68 29.78 -32.67
N HIS A 142 10.44 30.78 -32.21
CA HIS A 142 10.57 32.07 -32.89
C HIS A 142 12.02 32.34 -33.29
N ALA A 143 12.58 31.44 -34.09
CA ALA A 143 13.61 31.78 -35.04
C ALA A 143 13.36 30.98 -36.31
N ASP A 144 13.08 31.71 -37.37
CA ASP A 144 12.93 31.28 -38.75
C ASP A 144 11.50 30.93 -39.23
N ARG A 145 11.15 31.60 -40.35
CA ARG A 145 9.94 31.57 -41.20
C ARG A 145 9.31 32.94 -41.45
N THR A 146 10.12 33.86 -41.94
CA THR A 146 9.66 34.79 -42.99
C THR A 146 9.83 34.10 -44.35
N ALA A 147 8.75 33.51 -44.87
CA ALA A 147 8.44 33.47 -46.31
C ALA A 147 7.14 32.66 -46.56
N ASP A 148 6.16 33.35 -47.15
CA ASP A 148 5.10 32.84 -48.03
C ASP A 148 4.17 31.69 -47.59
N ARG A 149 2.93 32.03 -47.20
CA ARG A 149 1.71 31.77 -48.02
C ARG A 149 0.41 32.17 -47.32
N MET A 150 -0.49 32.75 -48.12
CA MET A 150 -1.86 33.23 -47.84
C MET A 150 -2.82 32.21 -47.17
N PRO A 151 -3.94 32.69 -46.58
CA PRO A 151 -4.77 31.91 -45.66
C PRO A 151 -5.81 31.06 -46.39
N ARG A 152 -6.06 29.85 -45.90
CA ARG A 152 -7.24 29.07 -46.27
C ARG A 152 -7.98 28.61 -45.02
N GLU A 153 -9.06 29.30 -44.75
CA GLU A 153 -10.12 28.94 -43.82
C GLU A 153 -10.74 27.59 -44.22
N ARG A 154 -10.78 26.63 -43.29
CA ARG A 154 -11.80 25.58 -43.25
C ARG A 154 -11.96 25.00 -41.85
N GLU A 155 -13.21 25.02 -41.42
CA GLU A 155 -13.79 24.71 -40.13
C GLU A 155 -13.66 23.26 -39.63
N ARG A 156 -13.66 23.16 -38.29
CA ARG A 156 -14.38 22.21 -37.40
C ARG A 156 -14.22 20.69 -37.61
N LYS A 157 -13.67 20.03 -36.59
CA LYS A 157 -14.33 19.14 -35.59
C LYS A 157 -13.22 18.40 -34.84
N ARG A 158 -13.05 18.67 -33.55
CA ARG A 158 -13.50 17.84 -32.41
C ARG A 158 -12.85 16.45 -32.39
N ASP A 159 -12.19 16.20 -31.25
CA ASP A 159 -12.10 14.91 -30.54
C ASP A 159 -10.75 14.15 -30.53
N ILE A 160 -10.23 14.04 -29.29
CA ILE A 160 -9.69 12.83 -28.64
C ILE A 160 -8.19 12.50 -28.84
N ASN A 161 -7.48 12.68 -27.72
CA ASN A 161 -6.46 11.78 -27.16
C ASN A 161 -5.18 11.58 -27.98
N THR A 162 -4.15 12.35 -27.65
CA THR A 162 -2.76 12.12 -28.04
C THR A 162 -2.23 10.82 -27.45
N SER A 163 -2.53 9.71 -28.14
CA SER A 163 -1.73 8.50 -28.10
C SER A 163 -0.44 8.76 -28.87
N SER A 164 0.67 8.92 -28.15
CA SER A 164 2.01 8.85 -28.73
C SER A 164 2.20 7.48 -29.35
N SER A 165 2.35 7.43 -30.68
CA SER A 165 2.75 6.25 -31.44
C SER A 165 3.98 5.57 -30.82
N PRO A 166 4.07 4.23 -30.89
CA PRO A 166 5.21 3.51 -30.36
C PRO A 166 6.45 3.84 -31.20
N ALA A 167 7.48 4.39 -30.57
CA ALA A 167 8.82 4.33 -31.13
C ALA A 167 9.12 2.86 -31.43
N THR A 168 9.53 2.57 -32.66
CA THR A 168 10.07 1.26 -33.03
C THR A 168 11.14 0.88 -32.01
N PRO A 169 11.05 -0.31 -31.37
CA PRO A 169 12.10 -0.73 -30.45
C PRO A 169 13.42 -0.77 -31.22
N SER A 170 14.49 -0.22 -30.64
CA SER A 170 15.83 -0.35 -31.20
C SER A 170 16.17 -1.85 -31.36
N MET A 171 17.03 -2.18 -32.34
CA MET A 171 17.45 -3.58 -32.57
C MET A 171 18.01 -4.21 -31.28
N GLU A 172 18.72 -3.43 -30.47
CA GLU A 172 19.30 -3.82 -29.19
C GLU A 172 18.24 -4.24 -28.15
N PHE A 173 17.12 -3.52 -28.05
CA PHE A 173 16.01 -3.93 -27.17
C PHE A 173 15.36 -5.23 -27.64
N THR A 174 15.31 -5.45 -28.95
CA THR A 174 14.73 -6.66 -29.54
C THR A 174 15.54 -7.89 -29.15
N GLU A 175 16.87 -7.78 -29.17
CA GLU A 175 17.80 -8.82 -28.73
C GLU A 175 17.67 -9.11 -27.23
N PHE A 176 17.65 -8.07 -26.39
CA PHE A 176 17.36 -8.20 -24.95
C PHE A 176 16.02 -8.90 -24.69
N TRP A 177 14.97 -8.50 -25.40
CA TRP A 177 13.63 -9.06 -25.23
C TRP A 177 13.52 -10.51 -25.72
N ALA A 178 14.33 -10.89 -26.72
CA ALA A 178 14.42 -12.26 -27.18
C ALA A 178 15.07 -13.16 -26.12
N ALA A 179 16.18 -12.70 -25.52
CA ALA A 179 16.99 -13.44 -24.57
C ALA A 179 16.35 -13.60 -23.17
N TYR A 180 15.51 -12.66 -22.73
CA TYR A 180 14.97 -12.68 -21.36
C TYR A 180 13.97 -13.84 -21.13
N PRO A 181 14.15 -14.67 -20.08
CA PRO A 181 13.36 -15.90 -19.88
C PRO A 181 11.88 -15.64 -19.51
N ARG A 182 11.57 -14.51 -18.85
CA ARG A 182 10.20 -14.14 -18.45
C ARG A 182 9.74 -12.84 -19.10
N LYS A 183 8.87 -12.94 -20.12
CA LYS A 183 8.46 -11.80 -20.95
C LYS A 183 7.17 -11.13 -20.46
N VAL A 184 7.29 -10.27 -19.44
CA VAL A 184 6.16 -9.54 -18.84
C VAL A 184 6.39 -8.02 -18.91
N GLY A 185 5.35 -7.26 -19.26
CA GLY A 185 5.38 -5.79 -19.16
C GLY A 185 6.29 -5.08 -20.17
N LYS A 186 6.18 -5.40 -21.46
CA LYS A 186 7.05 -4.90 -22.56
C LYS A 186 7.27 -3.38 -22.55
N GLN A 187 6.22 -2.57 -22.39
CA GLN A 187 6.35 -1.10 -22.36
C GLN A 187 7.16 -0.58 -21.16
N ALA A 188 7.03 -1.22 -19.99
CA ALA A 188 7.82 -0.88 -18.83
C ALA A 188 9.29 -1.30 -19.02
N ALA A 189 9.52 -2.45 -19.66
CA ALA A 189 10.86 -2.93 -20.01
C ALA A 189 11.57 -2.01 -21.02
N ILE A 190 10.87 -1.51 -22.06
CA ILE A 190 11.44 -0.53 -23.01
C ILE A 190 11.94 0.72 -22.27
N LYS A 191 11.11 1.26 -21.37
CA LYS A 191 11.48 2.44 -20.56
C LYS A 191 12.65 2.15 -19.64
N ALA A 192 12.69 0.99 -18.99
CA ALA A 192 13.79 0.59 -18.13
C ALA A 192 15.09 0.36 -18.91
N TYR A 193 15.00 -0.27 -20.10
CA TYR A 193 16.15 -0.54 -20.96
C TYR A 193 16.80 0.74 -21.46
N SER A 194 16.00 1.74 -21.87
CA SER A 194 16.53 3.07 -22.24
C SER A 194 17.30 3.78 -21.12
N LYS A 195 17.04 3.44 -19.85
CA LYS A 195 17.78 3.95 -18.70
C LYS A 195 19.02 3.11 -18.42
N ALA A 196 18.92 1.79 -18.52
CA ALA A 196 20.04 0.87 -18.32
C ALA A 196 21.16 1.10 -19.36
N MET A 197 20.80 1.40 -20.61
CA MET A 197 21.73 1.77 -21.68
C MET A 197 22.57 3.04 -21.39
N LYS A 198 22.18 3.86 -20.42
CA LYS A 198 22.97 5.02 -19.97
C LYS A 198 23.98 4.66 -18.88
N LEU A 199 23.89 3.45 -18.33
CA LEU A 199 24.64 2.99 -17.16
C LEU A 199 25.56 1.81 -17.48
N ALA A 200 25.21 0.98 -18.46
CA ALA A 200 25.95 -0.22 -18.83
C ALA A 200 25.90 -0.48 -20.33
N ASP A 201 26.94 -1.15 -20.83
CA ASP A 201 27.01 -1.57 -22.23
C ASP A 201 25.96 -2.66 -22.54
N PRO A 202 25.40 -2.67 -23.76
CA PRO A 202 24.36 -3.63 -24.15
C PRO A 202 24.80 -5.09 -23.96
N GLN A 203 26.06 -5.37 -24.26
CA GLN A 203 26.65 -6.69 -24.15
C GLN A 203 26.72 -7.17 -22.68
N LYS A 204 27.06 -6.27 -21.75
CA LYS A 204 27.08 -6.55 -20.31
C LYS A 204 25.69 -6.89 -19.78
N ILE A 205 24.66 -6.21 -20.29
CA ILE A 205 23.26 -6.49 -19.96
C ILE A 205 22.85 -7.88 -20.46
N LEU A 206 23.26 -8.27 -21.67
CA LEU A 206 22.97 -9.61 -22.22
C LEU A 206 23.71 -10.72 -21.47
N GLU A 207 24.96 -10.51 -21.07
CA GLU A 207 25.72 -11.44 -20.22
C GLU A 207 25.07 -11.67 -18.86
N GLY A 208 24.49 -10.61 -18.27
CA GLY A 208 23.72 -10.70 -17.03
C GLY A 208 22.50 -11.62 -17.13
N ILE A 209 21.89 -11.75 -18.31
CA ILE A 209 20.73 -12.64 -18.54
C ILE A 209 21.15 -14.10 -18.43
N GLN A 210 22.34 -14.45 -18.89
CA GLN A 210 22.85 -15.83 -18.83
C GLN A 210 23.05 -16.32 -17.39
N LYS A 211 23.17 -15.40 -16.42
CA LYS A 211 23.32 -15.70 -14.99
C LYS A 211 21.98 -15.93 -14.29
N ILE A 212 20.84 -15.72 -14.96
CA ILE A 212 19.51 -15.90 -14.37
C ILE A 212 19.23 -17.40 -14.25
N ASP A 213 19.00 -17.89 -13.03
CA ASP A 213 18.51 -19.25 -12.81
C ASP A 213 17.09 -19.41 -13.35
N VAL A 214 16.90 -20.34 -14.30
CA VAL A 214 15.63 -20.60 -14.99
C VAL A 214 14.91 -21.81 -14.40
N THR A 215 15.47 -22.44 -13.36
CA THR A 215 14.92 -23.64 -12.71
C THR A 215 13.48 -23.45 -12.25
N ASP A 216 13.14 -22.26 -11.74
CA ASP A 216 11.77 -21.93 -11.34
C ASP A 216 11.32 -20.55 -11.83
N SER A 217 10.47 -20.58 -12.86
CA SER A 217 9.94 -19.40 -13.56
C SER A 217 9.24 -18.38 -12.66
N GLN A 218 8.73 -18.79 -11.49
CA GLN A 218 8.03 -17.88 -10.57
C GLN A 218 9.00 -16.92 -9.85
N TYR A 219 10.24 -17.36 -9.62
CA TYR A 219 11.31 -16.56 -8.98
C TYR A 219 12.13 -15.74 -9.97
N ILE A 220 11.89 -15.90 -11.28
CA ILE A 220 12.52 -15.05 -12.30
C ILE A 220 11.92 -13.62 -12.18
N PRO A 221 12.75 -12.59 -11.93
CA PRO A 221 12.28 -11.22 -11.82
C PRO A 221 11.67 -10.73 -13.14
N HIS A 222 10.78 -9.74 -13.07
CA HIS A 222 10.26 -9.11 -14.28
C HIS A 222 11.37 -8.26 -14.94
N PRO A 223 11.45 -8.19 -16.28
CA PRO A 223 12.56 -7.55 -16.98
C PRO A 223 12.73 -6.07 -16.62
N ALA A 224 11.63 -5.34 -16.42
CA ALA A 224 11.69 -3.96 -15.96
C ALA A 224 12.30 -3.83 -14.55
N THR A 225 11.95 -4.73 -13.63
CA THR A 225 12.49 -4.74 -12.26
C THR A 225 13.96 -5.11 -12.25
N TRP A 226 14.34 -6.12 -13.03
CA TRP A 226 15.73 -6.57 -13.16
C TRP A 226 16.65 -5.47 -13.74
N LEU A 227 16.20 -4.76 -14.78
CA LEU A 227 16.92 -3.63 -15.36
C LEU A 227 17.00 -2.42 -14.40
N ASN A 228 15.91 -2.08 -13.70
CA ASN A 228 15.94 -0.94 -12.78
C ASN A 228 16.83 -1.19 -11.55
N ALA A 229 17.01 -2.46 -11.17
CA ALA A 229 17.81 -2.86 -10.02
C ALA A 229 19.30 -3.11 -10.34
N GLY A 230 19.73 -2.92 -11.59
CA GLY A 230 21.16 -3.05 -11.94
C GLY A 230 21.69 -4.49 -11.92
N ARG A 231 20.81 -5.49 -11.99
CA ARG A 231 21.16 -6.89 -11.66
C ARG A 231 22.03 -7.60 -12.68
N TRP A 232 22.46 -6.92 -13.75
CA TRP A 232 23.51 -7.40 -14.65
C TRP A 232 24.87 -7.47 -13.94
N ASP A 233 25.05 -6.71 -12.86
CA ASP A 233 26.26 -6.68 -12.02
C ASP A 233 26.18 -7.58 -10.77
N ASP A 234 25.07 -8.30 -10.54
CA ASP A 234 24.95 -9.20 -9.38
C ASP A 234 25.95 -10.37 -9.48
N GLU A 235 26.66 -10.66 -8.38
CA GLU A 235 27.51 -11.85 -8.23
C GLU A 235 26.64 -13.11 -8.00
N VAL A 236 27.05 -14.25 -8.54
CA VAL A 236 26.31 -15.52 -8.40
C VAL A 236 26.41 -16.03 -6.97
N ILE A 237 25.39 -15.73 -6.16
CA ILE A 237 25.21 -16.36 -4.85
C ILE A 237 24.72 -17.80 -5.11
N LYS A 238 25.63 -18.77 -5.13
CA LYS A 238 25.25 -20.19 -5.10
C LYS A 238 24.41 -20.43 -3.84
N PRO A 239 23.26 -21.12 -3.94
CA PRO A 239 22.50 -21.48 -2.75
C PRO A 239 23.41 -22.26 -1.80
N LYS A 240 23.58 -21.79 -0.56
CA LYS A 240 24.12 -22.65 0.50
C LYS A 240 23.10 -23.77 0.69
N GLU A 241 23.56 -25.02 0.62
CA GLU A 241 22.78 -26.18 1.03
C GLU A 241 22.16 -25.90 2.39
N THR A 242 20.86 -25.67 2.41
CA THR A 242 20.11 -25.54 3.64
C THR A 242 19.93 -26.93 4.20
N TYR A 243 20.81 -27.32 5.12
CA TYR A 243 20.56 -28.44 6.00
C TYR A 243 19.26 -28.17 6.76
N SER A 244 18.22 -28.96 6.48
CA SER A 244 16.94 -28.95 7.20
C SER A 244 17.04 -29.95 8.36
N PRO A 245 17.00 -29.51 9.63
CA PRO A 245 17.07 -30.40 10.78
C PRO A 245 15.86 -31.37 10.91
N TRP A 246 14.83 -31.20 10.09
CA TRP A 246 13.59 -31.97 10.16
C TRP A 246 13.62 -33.29 9.37
N ASP A 247 14.65 -33.53 8.56
CA ASP A 247 14.76 -34.75 7.73
C ASP A 247 15.16 -36.01 8.54
N GLN A 248 15.51 -35.88 9.83
CA GLN A 248 15.93 -37.02 10.68
C GLN A 248 14.81 -37.60 11.58
N ILE A 249 13.60 -37.01 11.59
CA ILE A 249 12.54 -37.44 12.53
C ILE A 249 11.53 -38.41 11.89
N GLY A 250 11.62 -38.63 10.57
CA GLY A 250 10.66 -39.43 9.80
C GLY A 250 10.98 -40.92 9.63
N GLY A 251 11.81 -41.52 10.49
CA GLY A 251 12.32 -42.88 10.29
C GLY A 251 12.34 -43.74 11.54
N ASN A 252 11.18 -44.03 12.13
CA ASN A 252 11.01 -45.28 12.88
C ASN A 252 9.51 -45.68 12.90
N SER A 253 9.15 -46.59 12.01
CA SER A 253 7.95 -47.44 12.11
C SER A 253 8.37 -48.86 11.82
#